data_AF-A0A3M0CK94-F1
#
_entry.id   AF-A0A3M0CK94-F1
#
_cell.length_a   1.000
_cell.length_b   1.000
_cell.length_c   1.000
_cell.angle_alpha   90.00
_cell.angle_beta   90.00
_cell.angle_gamma   90.00
#
_symmetry.space_group_name_H-M   'P 1'
#
loop_
_entity.id
_entity.type
_entity.pdbx_description
1 polymer ?
#
loop_
_entity_poly.entity_id
_entity_poly.type
_entity_poly.pdbx_seq_one_letter_code
_entity_poly.pdbx_strand_id
1 'polypeptide(L)'
;MRVWPAFLVFLLTVLSLALDAQDMDGDEPGPDDQAMARAEALVNAVGGIGNPRALVPFYRDVEKVWKDFTAFYPPITAPGPRLALVRARTLSAVRQQDGLQTAWETAISLWADQLPVGEYRSLLREAGEALANVGSMAAAKHYFSKAEAGLSPTRPTDLEGWTAMRFASLMSMAGEGDWRVHEADIGDIRAFMKRLPLWSDLRLRALVSEACVRHTYQPRERGKRDAISAVKAEILLAMKSRDKPVPDDLRDDIRALFRLLEDEYDL
;
A
#
# COMPACT_ATOMS: atom_id res chain seq x y z
N MET A 1 3.76 -68.18 27.59
CA MET A 1 4.17 -66.84 27.10
C MET A 1 3.80 -65.81 28.15
N ARG A 2 4.82 -65.30 28.86
CA ARG A 2 4.73 -64.28 29.90
C ARG A 2 5.61 -63.13 29.44
N VAL A 3 5.03 -61.96 29.20
CA VAL A 3 5.73 -60.67 29.33
C VAL A 3 4.70 -59.63 29.73
N TRP A 4 4.70 -59.25 31.00
CA TRP A 4 4.36 -57.93 31.56
C TRP A 4 5.28 -57.88 32.80
N PRO A 5 6.27 -56.97 32.87
CA PRO A 5 6.00 -55.61 33.31
C PRO A 5 7.00 -54.58 32.73
N ALA A 6 6.66 -53.95 31.61
CA ALA A 6 7.40 -52.77 31.14
C ALA A 6 6.55 -51.48 31.20
N PHE A 7 5.23 -51.62 31.34
CA PHE A 7 4.30 -50.49 31.36
C PHE A 7 4.15 -49.81 32.72
N LEU A 8 4.56 -50.46 33.82
CA LEU A 8 4.37 -49.92 35.17
C LEU A 8 5.52 -49.04 35.68
N VAL A 9 6.72 -49.12 35.09
CA VAL A 9 7.86 -48.30 35.52
C VAL A 9 7.82 -46.92 34.86
N PHE A 10 7.32 -46.82 33.63
CA PHE A 10 7.26 -45.54 32.90
C PHE A 10 6.17 -44.59 33.42
N LEU A 11 5.12 -45.13 34.05
CA LEU A 11 4.03 -44.34 34.63
C LEU A 11 4.34 -43.82 36.04
N LEU A 12 5.38 -44.32 36.69
CA LEU A 12 5.83 -43.87 38.02
C LEU A 12 6.93 -42.81 37.94
N THR A 13 7.78 -42.78 36.90
CA THR A 13 8.76 -41.70 36.71
C THR A 13 8.14 -40.40 36.17
N VAL A 14 7.03 -40.47 35.42
CA VAL A 14 6.30 -39.26 34.98
C VAL A 14 5.48 -38.65 36.12
N LEU A 15 5.04 -39.45 37.10
CA LEU A 15 4.28 -38.96 38.24
C LEU A 15 5.16 -38.41 39.38
N SER A 16 6.40 -38.87 39.52
CA SER A 16 7.35 -38.30 40.49
C SER A 16 7.95 -36.96 40.07
N LEU A 17 7.97 -36.63 38.77
CA LEU A 17 8.31 -35.29 38.28
C LEU A 17 7.12 -34.30 38.34
N ALA A 18 5.91 -34.79 38.63
CA ALA A 18 4.72 -33.97 38.78
C ALA A 18 4.38 -33.67 40.26
N LEU A 19 5.11 -34.23 41.22
CA LEU A 19 4.87 -34.02 42.66
C LEU A 19 5.99 -33.30 43.44
N ASP A 20 7.12 -32.98 42.79
CA ASP A 20 8.18 -32.12 43.35
C ASP A 20 8.15 -30.68 42.77
N ALA A 21 7.05 -30.29 42.13
CA ALA A 21 6.79 -28.93 41.65
C ALA A 21 5.74 -28.19 42.50
N GLN A 22 5.64 -28.54 43.78
CA GLN A 22 5.03 -27.69 44.81
C GLN A 22 6.14 -26.84 45.43
N ASP A 23 6.00 -25.52 45.34
CA ASP A 23 6.94 -24.44 45.70
C ASP A 23 7.92 -23.95 44.62
N MET A 24 7.46 -23.88 43.37
CA MET A 24 7.91 -22.81 42.48
C MET A 24 6.69 -21.96 42.15
N ASP A 25 6.64 -20.72 42.63
CA ASP A 25 5.72 -19.70 42.14
C ASP A 25 5.84 -19.64 40.62
N GLY A 26 4.91 -20.30 39.93
CA GLY A 26 4.77 -20.20 38.50
C GLY A 26 4.13 -18.86 38.22
N ASP A 27 4.96 -17.83 38.05
CA ASP A 27 4.54 -16.54 37.54
C ASP A 27 3.88 -16.77 36.16
N GLU A 28 2.55 -16.93 36.14
CA GLU A 28 1.80 -16.78 34.90
C GLU A 28 2.13 -15.39 34.34
N PRO A 29 2.51 -15.29 33.06
CA PRO A 29 2.89 -14.00 32.49
C PRO A 29 1.78 -13.00 32.70
N GLY A 30 2.17 -11.82 33.19
CA GLY A 30 1.25 -10.75 33.53
C GLY A 30 0.39 -10.34 32.33
N PRO A 31 -0.74 -9.63 32.55
CA PRO A 31 -1.58 -9.14 31.46
C PRO A 31 -0.83 -8.29 30.42
N ASP A 32 0.24 -7.61 30.83
CA ASP A 32 1.15 -6.83 30.00
C ASP A 32 2.05 -7.73 29.14
N ASP A 33 2.68 -8.75 29.72
CA ASP A 33 3.46 -9.76 28.97
C ASP A 33 2.61 -10.47 27.90
N GLN A 34 1.36 -10.78 28.23
CA GLN A 34 0.42 -11.36 27.27
C GLN A 34 0.06 -10.39 26.14
N ALA A 35 -0.09 -9.10 26.44
CA ALA A 35 -0.35 -8.08 25.43
C ALA A 35 0.84 -7.92 24.47
N MET A 36 2.07 -7.94 25.00
CA MET A 36 3.30 -7.93 24.21
C MET A 36 3.39 -9.16 23.30
N ALA A 37 3.23 -10.36 23.85
CA ALA A 37 3.33 -11.61 23.10
C ALA A 37 2.28 -11.71 21.97
N ARG A 38 1.04 -11.25 22.22
CA ARG A 38 0.00 -11.19 21.19
C ARG A 38 0.33 -10.19 20.09
N ALA A 39 0.88 -9.02 20.45
CA ALA A 39 1.31 -8.02 19.48
C ALA A 39 2.42 -8.55 18.56
N GLU A 40 3.41 -9.24 19.12
CA GLU A 40 4.50 -9.85 18.35
C GLU A 40 4.00 -10.97 17.44
N ALA A 41 3.17 -11.88 17.96
CA ALA A 41 2.59 -12.97 17.18
C ALA A 41 1.76 -12.45 16.01
N LEU A 42 0.94 -11.43 16.24
CA LEU A 42 0.11 -10.82 15.20
C LEU A 42 0.95 -10.13 14.13
N VAL A 43 1.95 -9.34 14.53
CA VAL A 43 2.86 -8.67 13.57
C VAL A 43 3.60 -9.71 12.72
N ASN A 44 4.05 -10.81 13.30
CA ASN A 44 4.74 -11.87 12.57
C ASN A 44 3.80 -12.62 11.61
N ALA A 45 2.54 -12.83 11.99
CA ALA A 45 1.56 -13.51 11.15
C ALA A 45 1.05 -12.64 9.98
N VAL A 46 0.87 -11.34 10.22
CA VAL A 46 0.16 -10.43 9.28
C VAL A 46 1.11 -9.46 8.57
N GLY A 47 2.25 -9.11 9.17
CA GLY A 47 3.13 -8.05 8.69
C GLY A 47 3.72 -8.26 7.30
N GLY A 48 3.79 -9.51 6.82
CA GLY A 48 4.26 -9.87 5.47
C GLY A 48 3.16 -9.94 4.40
N ILE A 49 1.89 -9.74 4.76
CA ILE A 49 0.77 -9.85 3.80
C ILE A 49 0.74 -8.61 2.91
N GLY A 50 1.16 -8.77 1.64
CA GLY A 50 1.16 -7.69 0.65
C GLY A 50 -0.18 -7.48 -0.07
N ASN A 51 -1.13 -8.42 0.01
CA ASN A 51 -2.45 -8.29 -0.61
C ASN A 51 -3.45 -7.66 0.37
N PRO A 52 -3.97 -6.45 0.11
CA PRO A 52 -4.91 -5.78 1.02
C PRO A 52 -6.15 -6.63 1.33
N ARG A 53 -6.69 -7.38 0.36
CA ARG A 53 -7.89 -8.21 0.60
C ARG A 53 -7.64 -9.33 1.61
N ALA A 54 -6.41 -9.82 1.71
CA ALA A 54 -6.05 -10.85 2.68
C ALA A 54 -5.93 -10.31 4.12
N LEU A 55 -5.92 -8.99 4.31
CA LEU A 55 -5.91 -8.36 5.63
C LEU A 55 -7.31 -8.26 6.25
N VAL A 56 -8.37 -8.25 5.44
CA VAL A 56 -9.76 -8.07 5.89
C VAL A 56 -10.16 -8.99 7.06
N PRO A 57 -9.84 -10.30 7.06
CA PRO A 57 -10.21 -11.19 8.16
C PRO A 57 -9.59 -10.82 9.51
N PHE A 58 -8.43 -10.15 9.51
CA PHE A 58 -7.66 -9.83 10.72
C PHE A 58 -8.13 -8.54 11.41
N TYR A 59 -9.03 -7.76 10.80
CA TYR A 59 -9.44 -6.45 11.29
C TYR A 59 -9.80 -6.42 12.79
N ARG A 60 -10.67 -7.33 13.23
CA ARG A 60 -11.12 -7.36 14.64
C ARG A 60 -9.98 -7.70 15.60
N ASP A 61 -9.13 -8.64 15.21
CA ASP A 61 -8.00 -9.08 16.04
C ASP A 61 -6.95 -7.98 16.13
N VAL A 62 -6.68 -7.28 15.02
CA VAL A 62 -5.75 -6.16 14.97
C VAL A 62 -6.20 -5.00 15.86
N GLU A 63 -7.47 -4.60 15.80
CA GLU A 63 -8.00 -3.54 16.67
C GLU A 63 -7.94 -3.94 18.15
N LYS A 64 -8.29 -5.20 18.47
CA LYS A 64 -8.21 -5.72 19.84
C LYS A 64 -6.78 -5.72 20.36
N VAL A 65 -5.84 -6.29 19.61
CA VAL A 65 -4.43 -6.37 20.00
C VAL A 65 -3.80 -4.98 20.11
N TRP A 66 -4.16 -4.04 19.22
CA TRP A 66 -3.73 -2.65 19.34
C TRP A 66 -4.21 -2.00 20.64
N LYS A 67 -5.48 -2.18 20.97
CA LYS A 67 -6.06 -1.64 22.21
C LYS A 67 -5.41 -2.26 23.45
N ASP A 68 -5.24 -3.59 23.47
CA ASP A 68 -4.61 -4.31 24.58
C ASP A 68 -3.15 -3.85 24.75
N PHE A 69 -2.38 -3.77 23.65
CA PHE A 69 -0.99 -3.33 23.67
C PHE A 69 -0.83 -1.89 24.20
N THR A 70 -1.62 -0.96 23.67
CA THR A 70 -1.51 0.47 24.02
C THR A 70 -2.06 0.82 25.40
N ALA A 71 -2.75 -0.10 26.07
CA ALA A 71 -3.13 0.04 27.47
C ALA A 71 -1.92 -0.06 28.42
N PHE A 72 -0.88 -0.80 28.02
CA PHE A 72 0.29 -1.07 28.85
C PHE A 72 1.57 -0.41 28.32
N TYR A 73 1.70 -0.26 27.00
CA TYR A 73 2.93 0.19 26.36
C TYR A 73 2.69 1.41 25.47
N PRO A 74 3.62 2.38 25.44
CA PRO A 74 3.57 3.44 24.44
C PRO A 74 3.82 2.86 23.03
N PRO A 75 3.16 3.36 21.97
CA PRO A 75 3.28 2.82 20.61
C PRO A 75 4.69 2.80 20.00
N ILE A 76 5.64 3.55 20.57
CA ILE A 76 7.04 3.56 20.13
C ILE A 76 7.81 2.30 20.57
N THR A 77 7.34 1.62 21.62
CA THR A 77 7.93 0.37 22.11
C THR A 77 7.74 -0.74 21.08
N ALA A 78 8.77 -1.53 20.79
CA ALA A 78 8.64 -2.68 19.91
C ALA A 78 7.60 -3.68 20.49
N PRO A 79 6.72 -4.29 19.67
CA PRO A 79 6.59 -4.20 18.20
C PRO A 79 5.67 -3.07 17.69
N GLY A 80 5.31 -2.11 18.54
CA GLY A 80 4.34 -1.04 18.32
C GLY A 80 4.37 -0.33 16.96
N PRO A 81 5.53 0.12 16.43
CA PRO A 81 5.58 0.74 15.10
C PRO A 81 5.10 -0.19 13.97
N ARG A 82 5.44 -1.48 14.03
CA ARG A 82 4.98 -2.47 13.05
C ARG A 82 3.50 -2.77 13.24
N LEU A 83 3.04 -2.87 14.49
CA LEU A 83 1.63 -3.08 14.80
C LEU A 83 0.75 -1.91 14.32
N ALA A 84 1.21 -0.66 14.49
CA ALA A 84 0.54 0.54 13.99
C ALA A 84 0.38 0.52 12.46
N LEU A 85 1.42 0.08 11.74
CA LEU A 85 1.37 -0.06 10.29
C LEU A 85 0.40 -1.16 9.86
N VAL A 86 0.43 -2.33 10.51
CA VAL A 86 -0.53 -3.42 10.26
C VAL A 86 -1.96 -2.93 10.49
N ARG A 87 -2.20 -2.17 11.55
CA ARG A 87 -3.49 -1.54 11.84
C ARG A 87 -3.96 -0.61 10.73
N ALA A 88 -3.13 0.35 10.31
CA ALA A 88 -3.47 1.29 9.26
C ALA A 88 -3.80 0.59 7.92
N ARG A 89 -3.00 -0.41 7.53
CA ARG A 89 -3.22 -1.22 6.32
C ARG A 89 -4.51 -2.05 6.41
N THR A 90 -4.79 -2.62 7.58
CA THR A 90 -6.00 -3.43 7.78
C THR A 90 -7.26 -2.56 7.72
N LEU A 91 -7.25 -1.37 8.35
CA LEU A 91 -8.33 -0.38 8.24
C LEU A 91 -8.54 0.06 6.78
N SER A 92 -7.45 0.26 6.03
CA SER A 92 -7.49 0.60 4.60
C SER A 92 -8.15 -0.51 3.79
N ALA A 93 -7.82 -1.78 4.07
CA ALA A 93 -8.37 -2.94 3.38
C ALA A 93 -9.88 -3.11 3.58
N VAL A 94 -10.38 -2.85 4.79
CA VAL A 94 -11.82 -2.89 5.09
C VAL A 94 -12.56 -1.62 4.70
N ARG A 95 -11.84 -0.59 4.22
CA ARG A 95 -12.38 0.74 3.86
C ARG A 95 -13.12 1.41 5.02
N GLN A 96 -12.64 1.20 6.24
CA GLN A 96 -13.21 1.85 7.42
C GLN A 96 -12.82 3.33 7.37
N GLN A 97 -13.80 4.23 7.33
CA GLN A 97 -13.51 5.68 7.31
C GLN A 97 -13.11 6.19 8.70
N ASP A 98 -13.84 5.75 9.73
CA ASP A 98 -13.61 6.20 11.10
C ASP A 98 -12.25 5.74 11.63
N GLY A 99 -11.42 6.70 12.05
CA GLY A 99 -10.11 6.43 12.64
C GLY A 99 -9.00 6.03 11.66
N LEU A 100 -9.28 5.87 10.36
CA LEU A 100 -8.28 5.51 9.35
C LEU A 100 -7.17 6.56 9.22
N GLN A 101 -7.55 7.84 9.16
CA GLN A 101 -6.58 8.93 9.09
C GLN A 101 -5.65 8.90 10.31
N THR A 102 -6.21 8.79 11.52
CA THR A 102 -5.44 8.72 12.76
C THR A 102 -4.53 7.50 12.80
N ALA A 103 -4.98 6.35 12.30
CA ALA A 103 -4.15 5.16 12.21
C ALA A 103 -2.95 5.37 11.28
N TRP A 104 -3.15 5.97 10.09
CA TRP A 104 -2.07 6.33 9.18
C TRP A 104 -1.13 7.39 9.76
N GLU A 105 -1.65 8.43 10.42
CA GLU A 105 -0.84 9.45 11.10
C GLU A 105 0.04 8.82 12.20
N THR A 106 -0.51 7.87 12.95
CA THR A 106 0.23 7.15 13.99
C THR A 106 1.32 6.28 13.37
N ALA A 107 1.00 5.48 12.35
CA ALA A 107 1.98 4.64 11.67
C ALA A 107 3.12 5.49 11.07
N ILE A 108 2.78 6.55 10.33
CA ILE A 108 3.77 7.41 9.66
C ILE A 108 4.66 8.12 10.67
N SER A 109 4.10 8.65 11.77
CA SER A 109 4.92 9.33 12.79
C SER A 109 5.91 8.39 13.47
N LEU A 110 5.54 7.12 13.70
CA LEU A 110 6.44 6.12 14.27
C LEU A 110 7.56 5.69 13.31
N TRP A 111 7.35 5.79 12.00
CA TRP A 111 8.32 5.38 10.97
C TRP A 111 9.12 6.51 10.33
N ALA A 112 8.79 7.78 10.62
CA ALA A 112 9.34 8.96 9.93
C ALA A 112 10.87 9.02 9.90
N ASP A 113 11.52 8.64 11.01
CA ASP A 113 12.99 8.69 11.14
C ASP A 113 13.65 7.30 11.00
N GLN A 114 12.86 6.25 10.78
CA GLN A 114 13.33 4.86 10.77
C GLN A 114 13.48 4.29 9.35
N LEU A 115 12.74 4.82 8.38
CA LEU A 115 12.74 4.31 7.01
C LEU A 115 13.68 5.11 6.09
N PRO A 116 14.33 4.44 5.12
CA PRO A 116 14.94 5.12 3.99
C PRO A 116 13.92 6.03 3.27
N VAL A 117 14.37 7.17 2.74
CA VAL A 117 13.50 8.18 2.10
C VAL A 117 12.55 7.59 1.05
N GLY A 118 13.03 6.62 0.24
CA GLY A 118 12.19 5.96 -0.77
C GLY A 118 11.07 5.10 -0.19
N GLU A 119 11.33 4.40 0.92
CA GLU A 119 10.34 3.59 1.63
C GLU A 119 9.35 4.49 2.38
N TYR A 120 9.83 5.54 3.04
CA TYR A 120 8.98 6.53 3.69
C TYR A 120 8.04 7.21 2.68
N ARG A 121 8.55 7.57 1.49
CA ARG A 121 7.73 8.11 0.41
C ARG A 121 6.67 7.10 -0.06
N SER A 122 7.03 5.83 -0.18
CA SER A 122 6.10 4.77 -0.57
C SER A 122 5.00 4.60 0.48
N LEU A 123 5.32 4.73 1.76
CA LEU A 123 4.37 4.72 2.86
C LEU A 123 3.39 5.90 2.81
N LEU A 124 3.90 7.12 2.54
CA LEU A 124 3.06 8.30 2.35
C LEU A 124 2.10 8.14 1.16
N ARG A 125 2.56 7.57 0.05
CA ARG A 125 1.71 7.26 -1.11
C ARG A 125 0.61 6.27 -0.73
N GLU A 126 0.96 5.19 -0.03
CA GLU A 126 0.00 4.17 0.41
C GLU A 126 -1.10 4.77 1.31
N ALA A 127 -0.74 5.68 2.22
CA ALA A 127 -1.71 6.41 3.04
C ALA A 127 -2.62 7.32 2.20
N GLY A 128 -2.06 8.02 1.21
CA GLY A 128 -2.82 8.85 0.27
C GLY A 128 -3.87 8.04 -0.49
N GLU A 129 -3.47 6.90 -1.04
CA GLU A 129 -4.33 5.96 -1.76
C GLU A 129 -5.45 5.40 -0.86
N ALA A 130 -5.10 4.98 0.36
CA ALA A 130 -6.06 4.48 1.33
C ALA A 130 -7.13 5.51 1.71
N LEU A 131 -6.73 6.77 1.92
CA LEU A 131 -7.64 7.85 2.29
C LEU A 131 -8.51 8.30 1.13
N ALA A 132 -7.98 8.31 -0.10
CA ALA A 132 -8.77 8.56 -1.30
C ALA A 132 -9.85 7.47 -1.49
N ASN A 133 -9.52 6.20 -1.24
CA ASN A 133 -10.46 5.09 -1.37
C ASN A 133 -11.67 5.16 -0.41
N VAL A 134 -11.61 5.97 0.65
CA VAL A 134 -12.72 6.20 1.59
C VAL A 134 -13.32 7.62 1.47
N GLY A 135 -13.01 8.36 0.40
CA GLY A 135 -13.55 9.71 0.17
C GLY A 135 -12.86 10.83 0.97
N SER A 136 -11.77 10.56 1.70
CA SER A 136 -11.06 11.57 2.49
C SER A 136 -10.04 12.34 1.65
N MET A 137 -10.53 13.08 0.65
CA MET A 137 -9.69 13.69 -0.40
C MET A 137 -8.72 14.76 0.13
N ALA A 138 -9.13 15.56 1.12
CA ALA A 138 -8.25 16.55 1.72
C ALA A 138 -7.05 15.90 2.43
N ALA A 139 -7.29 14.81 3.16
CA ALA A 139 -6.23 14.05 3.81
C ALA A 139 -5.37 13.29 2.79
N ALA A 140 -5.97 12.71 1.76
CA ALA A 140 -5.25 12.07 0.66
C ALA A 140 -4.27 13.05 -0.01
N LYS A 141 -4.75 14.26 -0.38
CA LYS A 141 -3.93 15.31 -0.98
C LYS A 141 -2.76 15.73 -0.09
N HIS A 142 -2.97 15.82 1.23
CA HIS A 142 -1.91 16.12 2.19
C HIS A 142 -0.79 15.07 2.14
N TYR A 143 -1.13 13.79 2.12
CA TYR A 143 -0.15 12.71 2.05
C TYR A 143 0.58 12.63 0.71
N PHE A 144 -0.13 12.77 -0.42
CA PHE A 144 0.53 12.86 -1.72
C PHE A 144 1.47 14.06 -1.79
N SER A 145 1.06 15.23 -1.28
CA SER A 145 1.91 16.43 -1.25
C SER A 145 3.18 16.21 -0.41
N LYS A 146 3.08 15.50 0.71
CA LYS A 146 4.24 15.08 1.51
C LYS A 146 5.13 14.07 0.77
N ALA A 147 4.54 13.12 0.05
CA ALA A 147 5.28 12.14 -0.73
C ALA A 147 6.05 12.78 -1.90
N GLU A 148 5.46 13.81 -2.50
CA GLU A 148 6.07 14.65 -3.54
C GLU A 148 7.17 15.57 -2.98
N ALA A 149 7.17 15.85 -1.68
CA ALA A 149 8.15 16.76 -1.08
C ALA A 149 9.58 16.27 -1.34
N GLY A 150 10.41 17.16 -1.88
CA GLY A 150 11.80 16.88 -2.22
C GLY A 150 11.99 16.19 -3.58
N LEU A 151 10.93 15.81 -4.28
CA LEU A 151 10.99 15.46 -5.70
C LEU A 151 10.89 16.72 -6.55
N SER A 152 11.68 16.78 -7.62
CA SER A 152 11.68 17.93 -8.52
C SER A 152 11.47 17.49 -9.97
N PRO A 153 10.48 18.07 -10.69
CA PRO A 153 10.36 17.81 -12.12
C PRO A 153 11.55 18.36 -12.89
N THR A 154 12.33 19.30 -12.35
CA THR A 154 13.48 19.87 -13.07
C THR A 154 14.77 19.09 -12.92
N ARG A 155 14.81 18.10 -12.00
CA ARG A 155 15.99 17.25 -11.77
C ARG A 155 15.79 15.89 -12.43
N PRO A 156 16.65 15.48 -13.37
CA PRO A 156 16.50 14.21 -14.07
C PRO A 156 16.42 12.97 -13.15
N THR A 157 17.12 13.00 -12.00
CA THR A 157 17.15 11.90 -11.03
C THR A 157 15.84 11.71 -10.28
N ASP A 158 15.06 12.78 -10.13
CA ASP A 158 13.84 12.79 -9.33
C ASP A 158 12.59 12.67 -10.20
N LEU A 159 12.78 12.81 -11.51
CA LEU A 159 11.70 12.96 -12.47
C LEU A 159 10.79 11.73 -12.52
N GLU A 160 11.37 10.53 -12.57
CA GLU A 160 10.58 9.30 -12.59
C GLU A 160 9.72 9.16 -11.34
N GLY A 161 10.31 9.42 -10.16
CA GLY A 161 9.59 9.42 -8.90
C GLY A 161 8.50 10.48 -8.84
N TRP A 162 8.78 11.69 -9.34
CA TRP A 162 7.81 12.79 -9.39
C TRP A 162 6.62 12.45 -10.30
N THR A 163 6.90 11.98 -11.52
CA THR A 163 5.86 11.61 -12.49
C THR A 163 5.00 10.45 -11.97
N ALA A 164 5.63 9.41 -11.42
CA ALA A 164 4.89 8.29 -10.83
C ALA A 164 3.98 8.73 -9.67
N MET A 165 4.46 9.62 -8.80
CA MET A 165 3.67 10.14 -7.68
C MET A 165 2.49 10.99 -8.15
N ARG A 166 2.70 11.90 -9.12
CA ARG A 166 1.64 12.74 -9.66
C ARG A 166 0.53 11.92 -10.31
N PHE A 167 0.88 10.89 -11.08
CA PHE A 167 -0.14 10.03 -11.67
C PHE A 167 -0.87 9.18 -10.63
N ALA A 168 -0.18 8.64 -9.61
CA ALA A 168 -0.82 7.92 -8.52
C ALA A 168 -1.84 8.80 -7.76
N SER A 169 -1.45 10.05 -7.48
CA SER A 169 -2.32 11.07 -6.88
C SER A 169 -3.55 11.35 -7.76
N LEU A 170 -3.35 11.64 -9.05
CA LEU A 170 -4.43 11.90 -9.99
C LEU A 170 -5.38 10.71 -10.19
N MET A 171 -4.87 9.47 -10.25
CA MET A 171 -5.69 8.27 -10.33
C MET A 171 -6.55 8.10 -9.07
N SER A 172 -5.95 8.31 -7.89
CA SER A 172 -6.64 8.12 -6.62
C SER A 172 -7.74 9.15 -6.38
N MET A 173 -7.54 10.38 -6.86
CA MET A 173 -8.52 11.47 -6.72
C MET A 173 -9.60 11.47 -7.81
N ALA A 174 -9.57 10.51 -8.75
CA ALA A 174 -10.36 10.61 -9.98
C ALA A 174 -11.87 10.49 -9.85
N GLY A 175 -12.35 9.97 -8.72
CA GLY A 175 -13.78 9.79 -8.45
C GLY A 175 -14.52 11.07 -8.04
N GLU A 176 -13.83 12.13 -7.60
CA GLU A 176 -14.48 13.28 -6.93
C GLU A 176 -14.14 14.65 -7.52
N GLY A 177 -13.22 14.73 -8.50
CA GLY A 177 -12.76 16.00 -9.09
C GLY A 177 -13.46 16.42 -10.38
N ASP A 178 -13.51 17.73 -10.64
CA ASP A 178 -13.82 18.25 -11.98
C ASP A 178 -12.67 17.85 -12.91
N TRP A 179 -12.98 17.07 -13.95
CA TRP A 179 -12.00 16.59 -14.91
C TRP A 179 -11.20 17.75 -15.54
N ARG A 180 -11.76 18.96 -15.63
CA ARG A 180 -11.05 20.14 -16.16
C ARG A 180 -9.89 20.60 -15.28
N VAL A 181 -10.02 20.45 -13.96
CA VAL A 181 -8.94 20.75 -13.02
C VAL A 181 -7.79 19.76 -13.24
N HIS A 182 -8.15 18.48 -13.40
CA HIS A 182 -7.17 17.44 -13.69
C HIS A 182 -6.61 17.52 -15.11
N GLU A 183 -7.34 18.07 -16.08
CA GLU A 183 -6.84 18.32 -17.44
C GLU A 183 -5.68 19.32 -17.42
N ALA A 184 -5.76 20.36 -16.59
CA ALA A 184 -4.65 21.29 -16.41
C ALA A 184 -3.44 20.60 -15.79
N ASP A 185 -3.63 19.80 -14.73
CA ASP A 185 -2.56 19.02 -14.10
C ASP A 185 -1.91 18.03 -15.09
N ILE A 186 -2.71 17.32 -15.90
CA ILE A 186 -2.24 16.42 -16.95
C ILE A 186 -1.49 17.21 -18.03
N GLY A 187 -2.00 18.38 -18.41
CA GLY A 187 -1.38 19.28 -19.38
C GLY A 187 0.02 19.72 -18.97
N ASP A 188 0.20 20.09 -17.70
CA ASP A 188 1.49 20.47 -17.13
C ASP A 188 2.48 19.29 -17.13
N ILE A 189 2.03 18.10 -16.71
CA ILE A 189 2.83 16.88 -16.78
C ILE A 189 3.23 16.60 -18.23
N ARG A 190 2.29 16.69 -19.19
CA ARG A 190 2.54 16.40 -20.59
C ARG A 190 3.49 17.41 -21.25
N ALA A 191 3.34 18.69 -20.95
CA ALA A 191 4.26 19.74 -21.42
C ALA A 191 5.69 19.45 -20.97
N PHE A 192 5.85 18.94 -19.75
CA PHE A 192 7.13 18.49 -19.24
C PHE A 192 7.61 17.21 -19.96
N MET A 193 6.78 16.17 -20.04
CA MET A 193 7.12 14.87 -20.64
C MET A 193 7.46 14.95 -22.13
N LYS A 194 6.93 15.95 -22.85
CA LYS A 194 7.30 16.23 -24.25
C LYS A 194 8.79 16.51 -24.45
N ARG A 195 9.51 16.92 -23.40
CA ARG A 195 10.96 17.17 -23.41
C ARG A 195 11.79 15.88 -23.39
N LEU A 196 11.19 14.76 -22.99
CA LEU A 196 11.88 13.48 -22.95
C LEU A 196 11.93 12.82 -24.33
N PRO A 197 12.96 12.02 -24.63
CA PRO A 197 13.02 11.25 -25.87
C PRO A 197 11.79 10.35 -26.02
N LEU A 198 11.24 10.30 -27.24
CA LEU A 198 10.04 9.53 -27.58
C LEU A 198 10.18 8.03 -27.27
N TRP A 199 11.40 7.50 -27.39
CA TRP A 199 11.75 6.11 -27.15
C TRP A 199 12.03 5.79 -25.67
N SER A 200 11.97 6.76 -24.76
CA SER A 200 12.28 6.53 -23.33
C SER A 200 11.16 5.78 -22.60
N ASP A 201 11.53 4.91 -21.66
CA ASP A 201 10.60 4.16 -20.79
C ASP A 201 9.71 5.10 -20.00
N LEU A 202 10.31 6.16 -19.46
CA LEU A 202 9.61 7.15 -18.67
C LEU A 202 8.51 7.85 -19.48
N ARG A 203 8.78 8.19 -20.74
CA ARG A 203 7.76 8.76 -21.63
C ARG A 203 6.63 7.78 -21.92
N LEU A 204 6.96 6.51 -22.17
CA LEU A 204 5.94 5.47 -22.38
C LEU A 204 5.08 5.25 -21.13
N ARG A 205 5.70 5.13 -19.94
CA ARG A 205 4.99 5.01 -18.65
C ARG A 205 4.02 6.15 -18.45
N ALA A 206 4.46 7.39 -18.67
CA ALA A 206 3.59 8.55 -18.50
C ALA A 206 2.43 8.61 -19.49
N LEU A 207 2.64 8.23 -20.76
CA LEU A 207 1.55 8.19 -21.74
C LEU A 207 0.50 7.14 -21.35
N VAL A 208 0.93 5.97 -20.88
CA VAL A 208 0.04 4.92 -20.36
C VAL A 208 -0.72 5.43 -19.13
N SER A 209 -0.03 6.01 -18.15
CA SER A 209 -0.66 6.59 -16.96
C SER A 209 -1.63 7.72 -17.30
N GLU A 210 -1.29 8.62 -18.23
CA GLU A 210 -2.19 9.67 -18.72
C GLU A 210 -3.47 9.06 -19.31
N ALA A 211 -3.34 8.03 -20.14
CA ALA A 211 -4.50 7.35 -20.72
C ALA A 211 -5.38 6.70 -19.64
N CYS A 212 -4.80 6.04 -18.64
CA CYS A 212 -5.53 5.46 -17.51
C CYS A 212 -6.24 6.53 -16.66
N VAL A 213 -5.55 7.63 -16.35
CA VAL A 213 -6.11 8.78 -15.64
C VAL A 213 -7.29 9.31 -16.43
N ARG A 214 -7.08 9.69 -17.70
CA ARG A 214 -8.13 10.20 -18.57
C ARG A 214 -9.31 9.24 -18.62
N HIS A 215 -9.09 7.95 -18.89
CA HIS A 215 -10.14 6.93 -18.89
C HIS A 215 -11.01 6.96 -17.63
N THR A 216 -10.40 7.06 -16.45
CA THR A 216 -11.09 7.04 -15.15
C THR A 216 -12.06 8.24 -14.97
N TYR A 217 -11.75 9.42 -15.50
CA TYR A 217 -12.58 10.62 -15.35
C TYR A 217 -13.72 10.71 -16.39
N GLN A 218 -14.97 10.36 -16.03
CA GLN A 218 -16.19 10.56 -16.84
C GLN A 218 -16.10 10.11 -18.33
N PRO A 219 -16.43 8.85 -18.67
CA PRO A 219 -16.11 8.27 -19.98
C PRO A 219 -16.84 8.81 -21.21
N ARG A 220 -17.93 9.56 -21.08
CA ARG A 220 -18.88 9.82 -22.19
C ARG A 220 -18.78 11.20 -22.86
N GLU A 221 -17.83 12.06 -22.48
CA GLU A 221 -17.66 13.36 -23.14
C GLU A 221 -16.95 13.24 -24.50
N ARG A 222 -17.49 13.87 -25.56
CA ARG A 222 -16.95 13.77 -26.92
C ARG A 222 -15.48 14.24 -27.03
N GLY A 223 -15.14 15.34 -26.36
CA GLY A 223 -13.76 15.87 -26.36
C GLY A 223 -12.75 14.94 -25.68
N LYS A 224 -13.21 14.08 -24.76
CA LYS A 224 -12.37 13.10 -24.09
C LYS A 224 -11.98 11.94 -25.01
N ARG A 225 -12.90 11.45 -25.86
CA ARG A 225 -12.60 10.40 -26.85
C ARG A 225 -11.46 10.84 -27.77
N ASP A 226 -11.50 12.07 -28.26
CA ASP A 226 -10.46 12.61 -29.14
C ASP A 226 -9.11 12.73 -28.40
N ALA A 227 -9.13 13.20 -27.15
CA ALA A 227 -7.93 13.28 -26.31
C ALA A 227 -7.32 11.89 -26.03
N ILE A 228 -8.14 10.91 -25.66
CA ILE A 228 -7.71 9.51 -25.43
C ILE A 228 -7.16 8.88 -26.71
N SER A 229 -7.83 9.09 -27.85
CA SER A 229 -7.37 8.61 -29.16
C SER A 229 -5.99 9.18 -29.51
N ALA A 230 -5.77 10.48 -29.27
CA ALA A 230 -4.48 11.11 -29.48
C ALA A 230 -3.39 10.52 -28.56
N VAL A 231 -3.70 10.26 -27.29
CA VAL A 231 -2.75 9.61 -26.36
C VAL A 231 -2.46 8.17 -26.81
N LYS A 232 -3.47 7.39 -27.23
CA LYS A 232 -3.29 6.04 -27.79
C LYS A 232 -2.35 6.05 -29.00
N ALA A 233 -2.51 7.01 -29.91
CA ALA A 233 -1.63 7.18 -31.05
C ALA A 233 -0.17 7.51 -30.64
N GLU A 234 0.01 8.36 -29.62
CA GLU A 234 1.34 8.64 -29.06
C GLU A 234 1.97 7.42 -28.38
N ILE A 235 1.19 6.59 -27.67
CA ILE A 235 1.67 5.31 -27.11
C ILE A 235 2.19 4.41 -28.22
N LEU A 236 1.39 4.22 -29.29
CA LEU A 236 1.78 3.41 -30.45
C LEU A 236 3.05 3.94 -31.11
N LEU A 237 3.17 5.25 -31.26
CA LEU A 237 4.35 5.89 -31.83
C LEU A 237 5.58 5.66 -30.92
N ALA A 238 5.45 5.91 -29.63
CA ALA A 238 6.50 5.68 -28.64
C ALA A 238 6.96 4.21 -28.64
N MET A 239 6.03 3.25 -28.74
CA MET A 239 6.37 1.82 -28.86
C MET A 239 7.16 1.51 -30.14
N LYS A 240 6.75 2.08 -31.28
CA LYS A 240 7.41 1.87 -32.59
C LYS A 240 8.78 2.53 -32.69
N SER A 241 8.98 3.66 -32.01
CA SER A 241 10.24 4.40 -32.04
C SER A 241 11.33 3.81 -31.15
N ARG A 242 11.06 2.71 -30.44
CA ARG A 242 12.01 2.10 -29.51
C ARG A 242 12.92 1.08 -30.19
N ASP A 243 14.19 1.15 -29.85
CA ASP A 243 15.19 0.15 -30.25
C ASP A 243 15.19 -1.09 -29.34
N LYS A 244 14.58 -0.97 -28.15
CA LYS A 244 14.46 -2.03 -27.15
C LYS A 244 13.00 -2.46 -26.98
N PRO A 245 12.74 -3.74 -26.65
CA PRO A 245 11.40 -4.19 -26.36
C PRO A 245 10.78 -3.36 -25.22
N VAL A 246 9.45 -3.27 -25.23
CA VAL A 246 8.69 -2.69 -24.12
C VAL A 246 8.86 -3.60 -22.90
N PRO A 247 9.20 -3.06 -21.71
CA PRO A 247 9.25 -3.81 -20.46
C PRO A 247 7.97 -4.64 -20.23
N ASP A 248 8.10 -5.83 -19.66
CA ASP A 248 6.99 -6.78 -19.56
C ASP A 248 5.83 -6.23 -18.71
N ASP A 249 6.12 -5.51 -17.63
CA ASP A 249 5.14 -4.82 -16.80
C ASP A 249 4.33 -3.80 -17.60
N LEU A 250 5.00 -2.96 -18.39
CA LEU A 250 4.33 -1.97 -19.25
C LEU A 250 3.56 -2.60 -20.39
N ARG A 251 4.04 -3.73 -20.92
CA ARG A 251 3.38 -4.42 -22.02
C ARG A 251 2.00 -4.93 -21.59
N ASP A 252 1.89 -5.46 -20.38
CA ASP A 252 0.62 -5.96 -19.86
C ASP A 252 -0.34 -4.82 -19.53
N ASP A 253 0.15 -3.71 -18.96
CA ASP A 253 -0.64 -2.49 -18.75
C ASP A 253 -1.19 -1.91 -20.07
N ILE A 254 -0.35 -1.82 -21.11
CA ILE A 254 -0.76 -1.32 -22.44
C ILE A 254 -1.82 -2.23 -23.04
N ARG A 255 -1.68 -3.55 -22.93
CA ARG A 255 -2.67 -4.51 -23.45
C ARG A 255 -4.01 -4.38 -22.74
N ALA A 256 -3.99 -4.26 -21.41
CA ALA A 256 -5.20 -4.07 -20.62
C ALA A 256 -5.89 -2.75 -20.99
N LEU A 257 -5.13 -1.66 -21.05
CA LEU A 257 -5.62 -0.35 -21.48
C LEU A 257 -6.22 -0.40 -22.89
N PHE A 258 -5.54 -1.01 -23.86
CA PHE A 258 -6.03 -0.99 -25.25
C PHE A 258 -7.32 -1.77 -25.42
N ARG A 259 -7.48 -2.92 -24.74
CA ARG A 259 -8.75 -3.66 -24.73
C ARG A 259 -9.88 -2.83 -24.14
N LEU A 260 -9.61 -2.18 -23.02
CA LEU A 260 -10.57 -1.31 -22.34
C LEU A 260 -10.97 -0.11 -23.21
N LEU A 261 -10.02 0.50 -23.94
CA LEU A 261 -10.30 1.58 -24.87
C LEU A 261 -11.10 1.11 -26.10
N GLU A 262 -10.84 -0.10 -26.59
CA GLU A 262 -11.62 -0.71 -27.68
C GLU A 262 -13.07 -0.97 -27.23
N ASP A 263 -13.25 -1.60 -26.07
CA ASP A 263 -14.56 -1.93 -25.49
C ASP A 263 -15.43 -0.68 -25.22
N GLU A 264 -14.82 0.42 -24.76
CA GLU A 264 -15.56 1.62 -24.32
C GLU A 264 -15.65 2.75 -25.37
N TYR A 265 -14.69 2.84 -26.29
CA TYR A 265 -14.58 3.95 -27.23
C TYR A 265 -14.53 3.56 -28.71
N ASP A 266 -14.47 2.26 -29.03
CA ASP A 266 -14.23 1.76 -30.39
C ASP A 266 -12.96 2.40 -30.98
N LEU A 267 -11.87 2.35 -30.21
CA LEU A 267 -10.56 2.93 -30.53
C LEU A 267 -9.49 1.86 -30.63
#